data_AF-A0A2V8CGR8-F1
#
_entry.id   AF-A0A2V8CGR8-F1
#
_cell.length_a   1.000
_cell.length_b   1.000
_cell.length_c   1.000
_cell.angle_alpha   90.00
_cell.angle_beta   90.00
_cell.angle_gamma   90.00
#
_symmetry.space_group_name_H-M   'P 1'
#
loop_
_entity.id
_entity.type
_entity.pdbx_description
1 polymer ?
#
loop_
_entity_poly.entity_id
_entity_poly.type
_entity_poly.pdbx_seq_one_letter_code
_entity_poly.pdbx_strand_id
1 'polypeptide(L)'
;QSSSVLSDNGRYRIPNDNPFVSTAGARKEVWALGLRNPHRLTWADGHLIANSIGLHTWETVNIIQKGANYGYSLREGNEALQFDNHITALPEADRIPVQVTDTVTAGTVVPTYPVIQYPHKPGGGDAVGTGLVYRGSMIPALRDKYVFTDISTGHIWYADFKEMLAADDGNPRTMATMHEVKIRWKGQVYDTMFPIVESAYHARGGKRARLPGLALVSGEGRADTHVATDASGELYVLTKSDGVIRVVSRPR
;
A
#
# COMPACT_ATOMS: atom_id res chain seq x y z
N GLN A 1 14.66 18.78 29.80
CA GLN A 1 13.20 18.51 29.89
C GLN A 1 12.93 17.14 29.29
N SER A 2 11.87 16.44 29.70
CA SER A 2 11.49 15.13 29.13
C SER A 2 11.15 15.27 27.64
N SER A 3 11.51 14.28 26.80
CA SER A 3 11.17 14.24 25.37
C SER A 3 9.78 13.66 25.08
N SER A 4 9.08 13.18 26.11
CA SER A 4 7.74 12.59 26.00
C SER A 4 6.94 12.73 27.30
N VAL A 5 5.62 12.54 27.19
CA VAL A 5 4.69 12.41 28.33
C VAL A 5 4.11 11.01 28.41
N LEU A 6 3.67 10.57 29.59
CA LEU A 6 2.98 9.30 29.75
C LEU A 6 1.56 9.41 29.16
N SER A 7 1.08 8.37 28.48
CA SER A 7 -0.29 8.30 27.96
C SER A 7 -1.33 8.29 29.09
N ASP A 8 -2.58 8.62 28.76
CA ASP A 8 -3.68 8.68 29.74
C ASP A 8 -3.90 7.35 30.50
N ASN A 9 -3.59 6.22 29.85
CA ASN A 9 -3.71 4.89 30.46
C ASN A 9 -2.42 4.39 31.14
N GLY A 10 -1.33 5.17 31.13
CA GLY A 10 -0.08 4.84 31.79
C GLY A 10 0.78 3.76 31.11
N ARG A 11 0.41 3.26 29.92
CA ARG A 11 1.06 2.07 29.31
C ARG A 11 2.11 2.38 28.25
N TYR A 12 2.15 3.60 27.75
CA TYR A 12 3.12 4.02 26.73
C TYR A 12 3.43 5.52 26.88
N ARG A 13 4.41 6.00 26.11
CA ARG A 13 4.80 7.42 26.10
C ARG A 13 4.47 8.05 24.77
N ILE A 14 4.04 9.31 24.81
CA ILE A 14 3.70 10.13 23.66
C ILE A 14 4.84 11.13 23.45
N PRO A 15 5.55 11.09 22.30
CA PRO A 15 6.59 12.05 21.99
C PRO A 15 6.07 13.49 22.04
N ASN A 16 6.84 14.39 22.68
CA ASN A 16 6.47 15.80 22.83
C ASN A 16 6.56 16.57 21.52
N ASP A 17 7.14 15.97 20.48
CA ASP A 17 7.22 16.55 19.15
C ASP A 17 6.14 15.98 18.21
N ASN A 18 5.21 15.13 18.66
CA ASN A 18 4.10 14.67 17.81
C ASN A 18 3.29 15.86 17.24
N PRO A 19 2.80 15.75 15.99
CA PRO A 19 2.29 16.91 15.23
C PRO A 19 1.08 17.59 15.85
N PHE A 20 0.27 16.85 16.62
CA PHE A 20 -0.98 17.36 17.20
C PHE A 20 -0.95 17.42 18.74
N VAL A 21 0.23 17.31 19.36
CA VAL A 21 0.37 17.28 20.84
C VAL A 21 -0.17 18.53 21.54
N SER A 22 -0.07 19.68 20.87
CA SER A 22 -0.52 21.00 21.34
C SER A 22 -1.92 21.38 20.87
N THR A 23 -2.57 20.54 20.06
CA THR A 23 -3.90 20.82 19.54
C THR A 23 -4.95 20.42 20.58
N ALA A 24 -5.74 21.39 21.04
CA ALA A 24 -6.79 21.15 22.02
C ALA A 24 -7.78 20.08 21.50
N GLY A 25 -8.07 19.10 22.35
CA GLY A 25 -8.98 17.98 22.03
C GLY A 25 -8.41 16.89 21.14
N ALA A 26 -7.27 17.11 20.45
CA ALA A 26 -6.68 16.10 19.59
C ALA A 26 -6.10 14.93 20.39
N ARG A 27 -6.18 13.74 19.80
CA ARG A 27 -5.41 12.57 20.25
C ARG A 27 -3.93 12.82 19.97
N LYS A 28 -3.13 12.97 21.03
CA LYS A 28 -1.71 13.34 20.93
C LYS A 28 -0.85 12.24 20.29
N GLU A 29 -1.40 11.04 20.15
CA GLU A 29 -0.80 9.88 19.50
C GLU A 29 -0.81 9.97 17.96
N VAL A 30 -1.70 10.80 17.39
CA VAL A 30 -1.90 10.87 15.94
C VAL A 30 -0.63 11.41 15.27
N TRP A 31 -0.10 10.64 14.32
CA TRP A 31 1.07 11.00 13.52
C TRP A 31 0.71 11.52 12.12
N ALA A 32 -0.30 10.93 11.48
CA ALA A 32 -0.79 11.31 10.17
C ALA A 32 -2.30 11.03 10.06
N LEU A 33 -2.95 11.63 9.07
CA LEU A 33 -4.40 11.63 8.85
C LEU A 33 -4.76 11.19 7.43
N GLY A 34 -6.04 10.91 7.18
CA GLY A 34 -6.57 10.79 5.82
C GLY A 34 -6.17 9.55 5.05
N LEU A 35 -5.72 8.49 5.74
CA LEU A 35 -5.57 7.16 5.14
C LEU A 35 -6.88 6.39 5.28
N ARG A 36 -7.31 5.69 4.24
CA ARG A 36 -8.53 4.86 4.30
C ARG A 36 -8.30 3.55 5.05
N ASN A 37 -7.40 2.73 4.52
CA ASN A 37 -7.14 1.39 5.03
C ASN A 37 -5.65 1.02 4.81
N PRO A 38 -4.73 1.64 5.59
CA PRO A 38 -3.29 1.40 5.49
C PRO A 38 -2.94 0.03 6.07
N HIS A 39 -3.33 -1.03 5.37
CA HIS A 39 -3.33 -2.40 5.86
C HIS A 39 -1.92 -3.01 5.94
N ARG A 40 -0.94 -2.46 5.22
CA ARG A 40 0.46 -2.88 5.28
C ARG A 40 1.40 -1.69 5.35
N LEU A 41 2.34 -1.78 6.29
CA LEU A 41 3.34 -0.75 6.56
C LEU A 41 4.73 -1.38 6.51
N THR A 42 5.68 -0.70 5.86
CA THR A 42 7.08 -1.14 5.75
C THR A 42 8.02 0.03 5.98
N TRP A 43 9.12 -0.21 6.68
CA TRP A 43 10.21 0.77 6.81
C TRP A 43 11.31 0.49 5.78
N ALA A 44 11.79 1.53 5.12
CA ALA A 44 12.97 1.47 4.26
C ALA A 44 13.73 2.80 4.32
N ASP A 45 15.02 2.75 4.60
CA ASP A 45 15.94 3.91 4.59
C ASP A 45 15.41 5.12 5.37
N GLY A 46 14.81 4.89 6.55
CA GLY A 46 14.23 5.93 7.39
C GLY A 46 12.85 6.44 6.98
N HIS A 47 12.25 5.88 5.92
CA HIS A 47 10.91 6.22 5.45
C HIS A 47 9.92 5.11 5.82
N LEU A 48 8.78 5.50 6.35
CA LEU A 48 7.64 4.62 6.54
C LEU A 48 6.78 4.65 5.27
N ILE A 49 6.46 3.50 4.71
CA ILE A 49 5.68 3.36 3.49
C ILE A 49 4.37 2.65 3.86
N ALA A 50 3.24 3.16 3.35
CA ALA A 50 1.94 2.58 3.56
C ALA A 50 1.27 2.18 2.25
N ASN A 51 0.91 0.91 2.16
CA ASN A 51 0.00 0.40 1.13
C ASN A 51 -1.43 0.53 1.68
N SER A 52 -2.24 1.38 1.05
CA SER A 52 -3.59 1.70 1.51
C SER A 52 -4.64 1.30 0.47
N ILE A 53 -5.61 0.51 0.94
CA ILE A 53 -6.70 -0.02 0.11
C ILE A 53 -7.78 1.04 -0.10
N GLY A 54 -8.12 1.26 -1.37
CA GLY A 54 -9.16 2.19 -1.83
C GLY A 54 -10.56 1.74 -1.46
N LEU A 55 -11.51 2.65 -1.57
CA LEU A 55 -12.93 2.35 -1.41
C LEU A 55 -13.45 1.56 -2.61
N HIS A 56 -13.37 2.14 -3.81
CA HIS A 56 -13.95 1.59 -5.03
C HIS A 56 -13.12 1.84 -6.29
N THR A 57 -12.10 2.70 -6.22
CA THR A 57 -11.46 3.20 -7.45
C THR A 57 -9.96 3.04 -7.47
N TRP A 58 -9.26 3.36 -6.38
CA TRP A 58 -7.81 3.47 -6.39
C TRP A 58 -7.12 2.79 -5.21
N GLU A 59 -6.20 1.90 -5.56
CA GLU A 59 -5.18 1.41 -4.64
C GLU A 59 -4.00 2.37 -4.60
N THR A 60 -3.39 2.57 -3.43
CA THR A 60 -2.34 3.58 -3.25
C THR A 60 -1.14 3.10 -2.43
N VAL A 61 0.04 3.63 -2.75
CA VAL A 61 1.25 3.56 -1.92
C VAL A 61 1.67 4.98 -1.55
N ASN A 62 1.89 5.21 -0.26
CA ASN A 62 2.18 6.53 0.29
C ASN A 62 3.48 6.51 1.10
N ILE A 63 4.30 7.55 0.97
CA ILE A 63 5.41 7.80 1.90
C ILE A 63 4.83 8.57 3.09
N ILE A 64 4.93 7.99 4.30
CA ILE A 64 4.29 8.51 5.50
C ILE A 64 5.12 9.62 6.13
N GLN A 65 4.53 10.81 6.20
CA GLN A 65 5.16 12.02 6.75
C GLN A 65 4.48 12.47 8.06
N LYS A 66 5.24 13.18 8.88
CA LYS A 66 4.78 13.78 10.13
C LYS A 66 3.70 14.83 9.87
N GLY A 67 2.52 14.64 10.45
CA GLY A 67 1.39 15.58 10.38
C GLY A 67 0.68 15.62 9.02
N ALA A 68 1.08 14.78 8.06
CA ALA A 68 0.48 14.74 6.74
C ALA A 68 -0.99 14.28 6.78
N ASN A 69 -1.75 14.73 5.79
CA ASN A 69 -3.14 14.34 5.57
C ASN A 69 -3.30 13.79 4.15
N TYR A 70 -3.55 12.48 4.03
CA TYR A 70 -3.67 11.77 2.75
C TYR A 70 -5.08 11.87 2.13
N GLY A 71 -5.94 12.71 2.72
CA GLY A 71 -7.14 13.23 2.07
C GLY A 71 -8.42 12.41 2.23
N TYR A 72 -8.35 11.13 2.60
CA TYR A 72 -9.56 10.34 2.85
C TYR A 72 -10.39 10.93 4.01
N SER A 73 -11.72 11.04 3.92
CA SER A 73 -12.60 10.53 2.86
C SER A 73 -13.02 11.59 1.82
N LEU A 74 -12.26 12.66 1.66
CA LEU A 74 -12.52 13.66 0.63
C LEU A 74 -11.69 13.44 -0.64
N ARG A 75 -10.63 12.61 -0.58
CA ARG A 75 -9.84 12.13 -1.72
C ARG A 75 -9.79 10.60 -1.73
N GLU A 76 -9.71 10.02 -2.92
CA GLU A 76 -9.37 8.62 -3.13
C GLU A 76 -8.35 8.54 -4.28
N GLY A 77 -7.10 8.19 -3.96
CA GLY A 77 -6.00 8.43 -4.88
C GLY A 77 -5.85 9.93 -5.21
N ASN A 78 -5.52 10.23 -6.45
CA ASN A 78 -5.42 11.60 -6.97
C ASN A 78 -6.75 12.12 -7.55
N GLU A 79 -7.87 11.76 -6.92
CA GLU A 79 -9.21 12.18 -7.32
C GLU A 79 -10.00 12.70 -6.11
N ALA A 80 -10.95 13.61 -6.35
CA ALA A 80 -11.88 14.08 -5.34
C ALA A 80 -12.99 13.05 -5.13
N LEU A 81 -13.18 12.61 -3.88
CA LEU A 81 -14.22 11.65 -3.50
C LEU A 81 -15.47 12.40 -3.03
N GLN A 82 -16.59 12.13 -3.68
CA GLN A 82 -17.88 12.72 -3.36
C GLN A 82 -18.62 11.91 -2.30
N PHE A 83 -19.64 12.51 -1.68
CA PHE A 83 -20.40 11.89 -0.58
C PHE A 83 -21.16 10.61 -0.98
N ASP A 84 -21.52 10.47 -2.25
CA ASP A 84 -22.12 9.28 -2.84
C ASP A 84 -21.08 8.25 -3.33
N ASN A 85 -19.81 8.43 -2.95
CA ASN A 85 -18.65 7.60 -3.27
C ASN A 85 -18.24 7.57 -4.75
N HIS A 86 -18.71 8.50 -5.58
CA HIS A 86 -18.13 8.67 -6.92
C HIS A 86 -16.90 9.58 -6.90
N ILE A 87 -16.00 9.37 -7.86
CA ILE A 87 -14.81 10.21 -8.03
C ILE A 87 -15.02 11.28 -9.11
N THR A 88 -14.42 12.44 -8.89
CA THR A 88 -14.33 13.54 -9.85
C THR A 88 -12.91 14.07 -9.90
N ALA A 89 -12.58 14.80 -10.96
CA ALA A 89 -11.29 15.50 -11.04
C ALA A 89 -11.05 16.38 -9.81
N LEU A 90 -9.79 16.45 -9.37
CA LEU A 90 -9.38 17.36 -8.31
C LEU A 90 -9.74 18.82 -8.65
N PRO A 91 -10.17 19.62 -7.66
CA PRO A 91 -10.33 21.05 -7.87
C PRO A 91 -8.96 21.71 -8.12
N GLU A 92 -8.96 22.87 -8.81
CA GLU A 92 -7.73 23.62 -9.13
C GLU A 92 -6.92 23.96 -7.86
N ALA A 93 -7.60 24.37 -6.79
CA ALA A 93 -7.02 24.57 -5.47
C ALA A 93 -7.43 23.43 -4.54
N ASP A 94 -6.63 22.37 -4.54
CA ASP A 94 -6.92 21.16 -3.77
C ASP A 94 -6.63 21.33 -2.28
N ARG A 95 -7.62 21.83 -1.52
CA ARG A 95 -7.51 22.04 -0.07
C ARG A 95 -8.55 21.24 0.70
N ILE A 96 -8.13 20.68 1.84
CA ILE A 96 -8.97 19.94 2.79
C ILE A 96 -8.91 20.50 4.19
N PRO A 97 -9.99 20.40 4.97
CA PRO A 97 -9.93 20.66 6.40
C PRO A 97 -9.02 19.65 7.10
N VAL A 98 -8.26 20.12 8.09
CA VAL A 98 -7.52 19.27 9.01
C VAL A 98 -8.40 18.97 10.22
N GLN A 99 -9.18 17.89 10.14
CA GLN A 99 -10.06 17.45 11.22
C GLN A 99 -9.34 16.43 12.10
N VAL A 100 -8.86 16.88 13.27
CA VAL A 100 -8.16 16.05 14.27
C VAL A 100 -9.02 15.74 15.49
N THR A 101 -10.23 16.30 15.52
CA THR A 101 -11.28 16.06 16.51
C THR A 101 -12.65 16.15 15.80
N ASP A 102 -13.73 15.88 16.53
CA ASP A 102 -15.11 16.01 16.06
C ASP A 102 -15.57 17.47 15.86
N THR A 103 -14.93 18.42 16.53
CA THR A 103 -15.39 19.82 16.63
C THR A 103 -14.36 20.85 16.18
N VAL A 104 -13.07 20.49 16.19
CA VAL A 104 -11.94 21.36 15.83
C VAL A 104 -11.43 21.01 14.45
N THR A 105 -11.53 22.00 13.55
CA THR A 105 -10.80 22.03 12.28
C THR A 105 -9.57 22.91 12.43
N ALA A 106 -8.38 22.33 12.32
CA ALA A 106 -7.10 23.05 12.39
C ALA A 106 -6.74 23.71 11.05
N GLY A 107 -7.66 24.51 10.50
CA GLY A 107 -7.50 25.15 9.19
C GLY A 107 -7.61 24.16 8.02
N THR A 108 -6.98 24.51 6.89
CA THR A 108 -6.94 23.67 5.69
C THR A 108 -5.51 23.39 5.25
N VAL A 109 -5.30 22.27 4.56
CA VAL A 109 -4.01 21.83 4.02
C VAL A 109 -4.19 21.33 2.58
N VAL A 110 -3.12 21.33 1.79
CA VAL A 110 -3.06 20.56 0.53
C VAL A 110 -2.81 19.10 0.91
N PRO A 111 -3.61 18.13 0.43
CA PRO A 111 -3.37 16.73 0.78
C PRO A 111 -2.01 16.24 0.28
N THR A 112 -1.46 15.25 0.98
CA THR A 112 -0.29 14.51 0.51
C THR A 112 -0.76 13.45 -0.48
N TYR A 113 -0.14 13.40 -1.66
CA TYR A 113 -0.54 12.51 -2.74
C TYR A 113 0.22 11.18 -2.68
N PRO A 114 -0.39 10.06 -3.13
CA PRO A 114 0.29 8.80 -3.30
C PRO A 114 1.41 8.88 -4.34
N VAL A 115 2.49 8.15 -4.09
CA VAL A 115 3.64 8.02 -5.00
C VAL A 115 3.42 6.92 -6.05
N ILE A 116 2.46 6.02 -5.80
CA ILE A 116 1.97 5.01 -6.72
C ILE A 116 0.46 4.91 -6.52
N GLN A 117 -0.30 4.84 -7.62
CA GLN A 117 -1.70 4.42 -7.57
C GLN A 117 -2.04 3.52 -8.74
N TYR A 118 -3.01 2.62 -8.57
CA TYR A 118 -3.54 1.81 -9.67
C TYR A 118 -5.05 1.52 -9.50
N PRO A 119 -5.78 1.34 -10.60
CA PRO A 119 -7.25 1.32 -10.58
C PRO A 119 -7.85 -0.04 -10.26
N HIS A 120 -9.09 -0.05 -9.78
CA HIS A 120 -9.97 -1.23 -9.66
C HIS A 120 -10.55 -1.65 -11.03
N LYS A 121 -9.69 -1.87 -12.03
CA LYS A 121 -10.08 -2.29 -13.38
C LYS A 121 -9.03 -3.24 -13.98
N PRO A 122 -9.29 -3.88 -15.14
CA PRO A 122 -8.30 -4.74 -15.80
C PRO A 122 -6.93 -4.05 -15.95
N GLY A 123 -5.86 -4.76 -15.57
CA GLY A 123 -4.50 -4.24 -15.50
C GLY A 123 -4.11 -3.61 -14.14
N GLY A 124 -5.07 -3.45 -13.22
CA GLY A 124 -4.83 -3.07 -11.83
C GLY A 124 -5.23 -4.20 -10.87
N GLY A 125 -6.01 -3.87 -9.84
CA GLY A 125 -6.42 -4.83 -8.80
C GLY A 125 -7.36 -4.20 -7.78
N ASP A 126 -7.76 -4.97 -6.78
CA ASP A 126 -8.83 -4.58 -5.83
C ASP A 126 -8.33 -4.30 -4.42
N ALA A 127 -7.08 -4.68 -4.12
CA ALA A 127 -6.55 -4.65 -2.78
C ALA A 127 -5.03 -4.75 -2.80
N VAL A 128 -4.35 -3.62 -2.68
CA VAL A 128 -2.91 -3.57 -2.51
C VAL A 128 -2.49 -4.42 -1.33
N GLY A 129 -1.55 -5.30 -1.61
CA GLY A 129 -1.00 -6.24 -0.67
C GLY A 129 0.15 -5.65 0.10
N THR A 130 1.16 -6.48 0.32
CA THR A 130 2.42 -6.11 0.95
C THR A 130 3.33 -5.45 -0.05
N GLY A 131 4.22 -4.59 0.41
CA GLY A 131 5.36 -4.12 -0.37
C GLY A 131 6.61 -3.97 0.49
N LEU A 132 7.77 -4.06 -0.14
CA LEU A 132 9.07 -3.93 0.49
C LEU A 132 10.11 -3.44 -0.51
N VAL A 133 11.16 -2.77 -0.02
CA VAL A 133 12.33 -2.49 -0.87
C VAL A 133 13.27 -3.70 -0.84
N TYR A 134 13.53 -4.30 -2.00
CA TYR A 134 14.33 -5.52 -2.08
C TYR A 134 15.84 -5.19 -1.96
N ARG A 135 16.50 -5.89 -1.03
CA ARG A 135 17.94 -5.70 -0.71
C ARG A 135 18.78 -6.95 -0.91
N GLY A 136 18.16 -8.07 -1.28
CA GLY A 136 18.83 -9.33 -1.52
C GLY A 136 19.81 -9.28 -2.70
N SER A 137 20.53 -10.38 -2.84
CA SER A 137 21.59 -10.58 -3.83
C SER A 137 21.20 -11.56 -4.93
N MET A 138 20.21 -12.44 -4.70
CA MET A 138 19.81 -13.45 -5.69
C MET A 138 19.14 -12.85 -6.93
N ILE A 139 18.54 -11.66 -6.83
CA ILE A 139 17.86 -10.97 -7.93
C ILE A 139 18.40 -9.54 -8.08
N PRO A 140 19.64 -9.34 -8.58
CA PRO A 140 20.26 -8.02 -8.64
C PRO A 140 19.42 -6.95 -9.36
N ALA A 141 18.61 -7.36 -10.35
CA ALA A 141 17.73 -6.46 -11.10
C ALA A 141 16.60 -5.82 -10.27
N LEU A 142 16.24 -6.41 -9.12
CA LEU A 142 15.24 -5.85 -8.21
C LEU A 142 15.87 -5.08 -7.04
N ARG A 143 17.20 -5.04 -6.94
CA ARG A 143 17.87 -4.35 -5.84
C ARG A 143 17.48 -2.87 -5.86
N ASP A 144 17.12 -2.36 -4.70
CA ASP A 144 16.68 -0.98 -4.47
C ASP A 144 15.35 -0.61 -5.15
N LYS A 145 14.57 -1.62 -5.54
CA LYS A 145 13.20 -1.44 -6.05
C LYS A 145 12.18 -1.80 -4.97
N TYR A 146 11.11 -1.01 -4.90
CA TYR A 146 9.96 -1.34 -4.08
C TYR A 146 9.10 -2.36 -4.81
N VAL A 147 9.13 -3.61 -4.34
CA VAL A 147 8.34 -4.72 -4.88
C VAL A 147 7.06 -4.82 -4.08
N PHE A 148 5.91 -4.83 -4.74
CA PHE A 148 4.61 -4.88 -4.09
C PHE A 148 3.61 -5.73 -4.88
N THR A 149 2.52 -6.08 -4.22
CA THR A 149 1.53 -7.03 -4.76
C THR A 149 0.13 -6.47 -4.75
N ASP A 150 -0.75 -7.10 -5.51
CA ASP A 150 -2.19 -7.04 -5.32
C ASP A 150 -2.71 -8.38 -4.78
N ILE A 151 -3.59 -8.31 -3.78
CA ILE A 151 -4.14 -9.46 -3.07
C ILE A 151 -5.08 -10.25 -3.97
N SER A 152 -5.98 -9.61 -4.73
CA SER A 152 -7.01 -10.31 -5.49
C SER A 152 -6.43 -10.97 -6.74
N THR A 153 -5.81 -10.17 -7.60
CA THR A 153 -5.30 -10.57 -8.92
C THR A 153 -4.00 -11.37 -8.85
N GLY A 154 -3.23 -11.20 -7.77
CA GLY A 154 -1.91 -11.80 -7.63
C GLY A 154 -0.85 -11.14 -8.52
N HIS A 155 -1.10 -9.95 -9.04
CA HIS A 155 -0.06 -9.16 -9.68
C HIS A 155 1.08 -8.88 -8.70
N ILE A 156 2.30 -8.85 -9.26
CA ILE A 156 3.49 -8.36 -8.58
C ILE A 156 4.06 -7.27 -9.46
N TRP A 157 4.33 -6.11 -8.86
CA TRP A 157 4.96 -4.98 -9.54
C TRP A 157 6.21 -4.56 -8.79
N TYR A 158 7.01 -3.74 -9.46
CA TYR A 158 8.01 -2.92 -8.81
C TYR A 158 7.96 -1.48 -9.30
N ALA A 159 8.45 -0.57 -8.47
CA ALA A 159 8.87 0.77 -8.86
C ALA A 159 10.29 1.01 -8.34
N ASP A 160 11.05 1.90 -8.99
CA ASP A 160 12.34 2.30 -8.45
C ASP A 160 12.13 3.09 -7.15
N PHE A 161 12.80 2.71 -6.06
CA PHE A 161 12.53 3.34 -4.76
C PHE A 161 12.97 4.81 -4.75
N LYS A 162 14.01 5.17 -5.52
CA LYS A 162 14.43 6.56 -5.66
C LYS A 162 13.38 7.39 -6.39
N GLU A 163 12.74 6.84 -7.41
CA GLU A 163 11.62 7.50 -8.10
C GLU A 163 10.42 7.68 -7.18
N MET A 164 10.11 6.71 -6.32
CA MET A 164 9.05 6.86 -5.31
C MET A 164 9.32 8.03 -4.37
N LEU A 165 10.55 8.16 -3.85
CA LEU A 165 10.91 9.28 -2.98
C LEU A 165 10.86 10.62 -3.74
N ALA A 166 11.25 10.63 -5.01
CA ALA A 166 11.17 11.84 -5.84
C ALA A 166 9.71 12.23 -6.18
N ALA A 167 8.80 11.27 -6.25
CA ALA A 167 7.39 11.50 -6.52
C ALA A 167 6.61 12.03 -5.31
N ASP A 168 7.19 12.00 -4.10
CA ASP A 168 6.63 12.62 -2.91
C ASP A 168 6.88 14.15 -2.91
N ASP A 169 6.55 14.81 -4.02
CA ASP A 169 6.84 16.22 -4.33
C ASP A 169 5.64 17.16 -4.12
N GLY A 170 4.49 16.62 -3.72
CA GLY A 170 3.25 17.35 -3.54
C GLY A 170 2.47 17.64 -4.83
N ASN A 171 2.85 17.03 -5.96
CA ASN A 171 2.12 17.16 -7.23
C ASN A 171 1.29 15.88 -7.51
N PRO A 172 -0.04 15.96 -7.66
CA PRO A 172 -0.90 14.81 -7.92
C PRO A 172 -0.68 14.16 -9.30
N ARG A 173 0.17 14.74 -10.13
CA ARG A 173 0.52 14.19 -11.45
C ARG A 173 1.88 13.48 -11.46
N THR A 174 2.66 13.60 -10.39
CA THR A 174 3.96 12.92 -10.27
C THR A 174 3.76 11.59 -9.56
N MET A 175 4.14 10.49 -10.21
CA MET A 175 4.13 9.15 -9.63
C MET A 175 5.36 8.38 -10.10
N ALA A 176 5.83 7.45 -9.28
CA ALA A 176 6.88 6.52 -9.71
C ALA A 176 6.35 5.58 -10.79
N THR A 177 7.21 5.21 -11.73
CA THR A 177 6.81 4.30 -12.80
C THR A 177 6.62 2.90 -12.25
N MET A 178 5.43 2.33 -12.46
CA MET A 178 5.14 0.95 -12.09
C MET A 178 5.49 0.00 -13.23
N HIS A 179 6.18 -1.09 -12.89
CA HIS A 179 6.59 -2.13 -13.82
C HIS A 179 6.08 -3.49 -13.36
N GLU A 180 5.47 -4.24 -14.27
CA GLU A 180 5.04 -5.62 -14.00
C GLU A 180 6.22 -6.57 -13.84
N VAL A 181 6.15 -7.44 -12.83
CA VAL A 181 7.04 -8.58 -12.68
C VAL A 181 6.40 -9.79 -13.34
N LYS A 182 7.03 -10.28 -14.42
CA LYS A 182 6.64 -11.56 -15.02
C LYS A 182 7.24 -12.72 -14.25
N ILE A 183 6.48 -13.79 -14.08
CA ILE A 183 6.81 -14.91 -13.19
C ILE A 183 7.05 -16.16 -14.02
N ARG A 184 8.27 -16.71 -14.00
CA ARG A 184 8.55 -17.99 -14.64
C ARG A 184 8.32 -19.14 -13.66
N TRP A 185 7.44 -20.07 -14.00
CA TRP A 185 7.18 -21.28 -13.22
C TRP A 185 6.92 -22.47 -14.13
N LYS A 186 7.56 -23.62 -13.85
CA LYS A 186 7.47 -24.85 -14.67
C LYS A 186 7.65 -24.62 -16.18
N GLY A 187 8.59 -23.75 -16.55
CA GLY A 187 8.90 -23.45 -17.96
C GLY A 187 7.97 -22.46 -18.66
N GLN A 188 6.88 -22.03 -18.01
CA GLN A 188 5.94 -21.03 -18.53
C GLN A 188 6.13 -19.69 -17.84
N VAL A 189 5.75 -18.61 -18.52
CA VAL A 189 5.78 -17.23 -17.98
C VAL A 189 4.34 -16.79 -17.75
N TYR A 190 4.08 -16.21 -16.57
CA TYR A 190 2.78 -15.73 -16.14
C TYR A 190 2.85 -14.25 -15.78
N ASP A 191 1.74 -13.56 -16.02
CA ASP A 191 1.58 -12.14 -15.67
C ASP A 191 1.26 -11.93 -14.18
N THR A 192 0.65 -12.94 -13.55
CA THR A 192 0.25 -12.91 -12.15
C THR A 192 0.50 -14.26 -11.47
N MET A 193 0.45 -14.27 -10.14
CA MET A 193 0.45 -15.49 -9.35
C MET A 193 -0.84 -16.31 -9.48
N PHE A 194 -1.94 -15.76 -9.99
CA PHE A 194 -3.25 -16.41 -9.96
C PHE A 194 -3.25 -17.82 -10.59
N PRO A 195 -2.73 -18.04 -11.81
CA PRO A 195 -2.73 -19.38 -12.41
C PRO A 195 -1.84 -20.37 -11.64
N ILE A 196 -0.74 -19.88 -11.05
CA ILE A 196 0.18 -20.68 -10.25
C ILE A 196 -0.51 -21.11 -8.94
N VAL A 197 -1.23 -20.20 -8.30
CA VAL A 197 -1.96 -20.44 -7.03
C VAL A 197 -3.14 -21.36 -7.26
N GLU A 198 -3.92 -21.18 -8.34
CA GLU A 198 -5.04 -22.06 -8.69
C GLU A 198 -4.56 -23.50 -8.96
N SER A 199 -3.49 -23.66 -9.74
CA SER A 199 -2.88 -24.97 -9.97
C SER A 199 -2.43 -25.64 -8.67
N ALA A 200 -1.78 -24.89 -7.77
CA ALA A 200 -1.33 -25.41 -6.48
C ALA A 200 -2.50 -25.72 -5.53
N TYR A 201 -3.54 -24.91 -5.52
CA TYR A 201 -4.76 -25.11 -4.74
C TYR A 201 -5.46 -26.43 -5.12
N HIS A 202 -5.66 -26.69 -6.41
CA HIS A 202 -6.27 -27.96 -6.87
C HIS A 202 -5.37 -29.16 -6.58
N ALA A 203 -4.05 -29.04 -6.81
CA ALA A 203 -3.10 -30.11 -6.50
C ALA A 203 -3.08 -30.47 -5.00
N ARG A 204 -3.48 -29.55 -4.13
CA ARG A 204 -3.58 -29.74 -2.68
C ARG A 204 -4.98 -30.15 -2.20
N GLY A 205 -5.87 -30.53 -3.12
CA GLY A 205 -7.23 -31.02 -2.80
C GLY A 205 -8.29 -29.93 -2.70
N GLY A 206 -8.02 -28.73 -3.22
CA GLY A 206 -9.02 -27.67 -3.38
C GLY A 206 -10.22 -28.14 -4.19
N LYS A 207 -11.44 -27.94 -3.65
CA LYS A 207 -12.68 -28.51 -4.22
C LYS A 207 -13.46 -27.54 -5.13
N ARG A 208 -13.17 -26.25 -5.05
CA ARG A 208 -13.84 -25.23 -5.88
C ARG A 208 -13.21 -25.19 -7.27
N ALA A 209 -14.01 -24.87 -8.28
CA ALA A 209 -13.52 -24.69 -9.64
C ALA A 209 -12.47 -23.58 -9.73
N ARG A 210 -12.71 -22.47 -9.01
CA ARG A 210 -11.79 -21.33 -8.87
C ARG A 210 -11.24 -21.22 -7.45
N LEU A 211 -10.30 -20.29 -7.25
CA LEU A 211 -9.81 -19.94 -5.92
C LEU A 211 -10.94 -19.46 -5.00
N PRO A 212 -10.84 -19.62 -3.66
CA PRO A 212 -11.79 -19.02 -2.74
C PRO A 212 -11.78 -17.48 -2.79
N GLY A 213 -12.91 -16.87 -2.41
CA GLY A 213 -13.07 -15.40 -2.38
C GLY A 213 -13.71 -14.83 -3.65
N LEU A 214 -13.93 -13.52 -3.63
CA LEU A 214 -14.48 -12.74 -4.73
C LEU A 214 -13.78 -11.38 -4.72
N ALA A 215 -13.51 -10.83 -5.91
CA ALA A 215 -13.11 -9.44 -6.08
C ALA A 215 -13.66 -8.89 -7.41
N LEU A 216 -13.60 -7.58 -7.60
CA LEU A 216 -14.17 -6.94 -8.79
C LEU A 216 -13.29 -7.21 -10.02
N VAL A 217 -11.96 -7.09 -9.90
CA VAL A 217 -11.03 -7.28 -11.03
C VAL A 217 -10.72 -8.76 -11.28
N SER A 218 -10.44 -9.54 -10.23
CA SER A 218 -10.14 -10.97 -10.41
C SER A 218 -11.39 -11.84 -10.66
N GLY A 219 -12.58 -11.30 -10.38
CA GLY A 219 -13.84 -12.03 -10.46
C GLY A 219 -13.93 -13.11 -9.38
N GLU A 220 -14.26 -14.34 -9.79
CA GLU A 220 -14.30 -15.47 -8.87
C GLU A 220 -12.89 -15.92 -8.46
N GLY A 221 -12.63 -15.82 -7.15
CA GLY A 221 -11.40 -16.22 -6.52
C GLY A 221 -10.37 -15.11 -6.37
N ARG A 222 -9.47 -15.31 -5.41
CA ARG A 222 -8.35 -14.41 -5.14
C ARG A 222 -7.06 -15.20 -4.96
N ALA A 223 -5.96 -14.69 -5.49
CA ALA A 223 -4.64 -15.30 -5.27
C ALA A 223 -4.15 -15.11 -3.81
N ASP A 224 -4.61 -14.04 -3.15
CA ASP A 224 -4.19 -13.58 -1.83
C ASP A 224 -2.63 -13.53 -1.74
N THR A 225 -2.01 -12.82 -2.69
CA THR A 225 -0.56 -12.78 -2.89
C THR A 225 0.12 -11.71 -2.04
N HIS A 226 1.19 -12.10 -1.37
CA HIS A 226 2.05 -11.26 -0.53
C HIS A 226 3.52 -11.53 -0.84
N VAL A 227 4.38 -10.56 -0.51
CA VAL A 227 5.84 -10.64 -0.54
C VAL A 227 6.40 -10.41 0.85
N ALA A 228 7.50 -11.09 1.14
CA ALA A 228 8.29 -10.91 2.35
C ALA A 228 9.78 -11.11 2.02
N THR A 229 10.64 -10.75 2.96
CA THR A 229 12.06 -11.08 2.91
C THR A 229 12.48 -11.87 4.15
N ASP A 230 13.52 -12.69 4.00
CA ASP A 230 14.19 -13.31 5.14
C ASP A 230 15.30 -12.40 5.72
N ALA A 231 16.05 -12.92 6.70
CA ALA A 231 17.16 -12.19 7.33
C ALA A 231 18.34 -11.89 6.37
N SER A 232 18.44 -12.59 5.23
CA SER A 232 19.42 -12.31 4.18
C SER A 232 18.91 -11.31 3.14
N GLY A 233 17.67 -10.81 3.31
CA GLY A 233 17.02 -9.87 2.40
C GLY A 233 16.45 -10.52 1.15
N GLU A 234 16.35 -11.85 1.12
CA GLU A 234 15.94 -12.59 -0.07
C GLU A 234 14.42 -12.71 -0.18
N LEU A 235 13.92 -12.68 -1.42
CA LEU A 235 12.50 -12.49 -1.70
C LEU A 235 11.70 -13.79 -1.62
N TYR A 236 10.60 -13.74 -0.88
CA TYR A 236 9.61 -14.80 -0.79
C TYR A 236 8.25 -14.30 -1.27
N VAL A 237 7.50 -15.17 -1.94
CA VAL A 237 6.09 -14.95 -2.29
C VAL A 237 5.24 -15.92 -1.47
N LEU A 238 4.28 -15.37 -0.73
CA LEU A 238 3.31 -16.09 0.07
C LEU A 238 1.93 -15.95 -0.55
N THR A 239 1.19 -17.05 -0.66
CA THR A 239 -0.16 -17.03 -1.21
C THR A 239 -1.09 -17.77 -0.25
N LYS A 240 -2.19 -17.12 0.15
CA LYS A 240 -3.07 -17.69 1.18
C LYS A 240 -3.98 -18.78 0.62
N SER A 241 -4.45 -18.61 -0.62
CA SER A 241 -5.47 -19.51 -1.19
C SER A 241 -5.00 -20.93 -1.42
N ASP A 242 -3.69 -21.15 -1.56
CA ASP A 242 -3.07 -22.48 -1.60
C ASP A 242 -2.21 -22.81 -0.34
N GLY A 243 -1.93 -21.81 0.51
CA GLY A 243 -1.15 -21.95 1.73
C GLY A 243 0.34 -22.19 1.48
N VAL A 244 0.91 -21.63 0.40
CA VAL A 244 2.29 -21.89 -0.03
C VAL A 244 3.20 -20.66 0.14
N ILE A 245 4.42 -20.92 0.60
CA ILE A 245 5.54 -19.97 0.61
C ILE A 245 6.55 -20.40 -0.45
N ARG A 246 6.97 -19.46 -1.31
CA ARG A 246 7.88 -19.71 -2.44
C ARG A 246 9.11 -18.83 -2.31
N VAL A 247 10.29 -19.43 -2.45
CA VAL A 247 11.54 -18.68 -2.67
C VAL A 247 11.52 -18.15 -4.11
N VAL A 248 11.82 -16.87 -4.30
CA VAL A 248 11.99 -16.27 -5.62
C VAL A 248 13.47 -16.20 -5.95
N SER A 249 13.82 -16.55 -7.19
CA SER A 249 15.19 -16.47 -7.68
C SER A 249 15.21 -15.91 -9.09
N ARG A 250 16.37 -15.44 -9.53
CA ARG A 250 16.57 -15.04 -10.93
C ARG A 250 16.34 -16.25 -11.86
N PRO A 251 15.88 -16.00 -13.10
CA PRO A 251 15.97 -16.96 -14.19
C PRO A 251 17.31 -17.70 -14.20
N ARG A 252 17.26 -19.03 -14.37
CA ARG A 252 18.42 -19.79 -14.84
C ARG A 252 18.58 -19.61 -16.34
#